data_AF-A0A521LYP2-F1
#
_entry.id   AF-A0A521LYP2-F1
#
_cell.length_a   1.000
_cell.length_b   1.000
_cell.length_c   1.000
_cell.angle_alpha   90.00
_cell.angle_beta   90.00
_cell.angle_gamma   90.00
#
_symmetry.space_group_name_H-M   'P 1'
#
loop_
_entity.id
_entity.type
_entity.pdbx_description
1 polymer ?
#
loop_
_entity_poly.entity_id
_entity_poly.type
_entity_poly.pdbx_seq_one_letter_code
_entity_poly.pdbx_strand_id
1 'polypeptide(L)'
;MTAKLLGLALAGLVLAGCEAKSSLDGSKVEMMTVEGRKFEVRLAGTGTPDDYRLMVVRATLVINPDVEAERTRAQAVARQVMDRTCKGRRYQVTEDNLVDNVNYHTRFRCLT
;
A
#
# COMPACT_ATOMS: atom_id res chain seq x y z
N MET A 1 42.38 -28.05 33.70
CA MET A 1 41.01 -28.18 34.27
C MET A 1 40.34 -26.83 34.06
N THR A 2 39.49 -26.70 33.03
CA THR A 2 38.00 -26.55 33.14
C THR A 2 37.61 -25.24 33.87
N ALA A 3 36.89 -24.27 33.31
CA ALA A 3 35.68 -24.33 32.47
C ALA A 3 35.61 -23.07 31.57
N LYS A 4 35.33 -23.15 30.26
CA LYS A 4 34.01 -23.28 29.60
C LYS A 4 33.03 -22.14 29.90
N LEU A 5 32.72 -21.38 28.83
CA LEU A 5 31.40 -20.78 28.53
C LEU A 5 30.95 -19.55 29.36
N LEU A 6 31.51 -18.37 29.05
CA LEU A 6 30.73 -17.13 29.00
C LEU A 6 30.76 -16.70 27.52
N GLY A 7 29.69 -16.69 26.76
CA GLY A 7 28.29 -16.45 27.10
C GLY A 7 27.78 -15.64 25.92
N LEU A 8 27.60 -16.31 24.77
CA LEU A 8 26.92 -15.79 23.60
C LEU A 8 25.53 -15.33 24.05
N ALA A 9 25.36 -14.04 24.33
CA ALA A 9 24.06 -13.52 24.77
C ALA A 9 23.80 -12.08 24.30
N LEU A 10 24.36 -11.69 23.15
CA LEU A 10 24.06 -10.39 22.51
C LEU A 10 23.67 -10.49 21.03
N ALA A 11 23.21 -11.65 20.56
CA ALA A 11 22.73 -11.85 19.18
C ALA A 11 21.20 -11.94 19.07
N GLY A 12 20.45 -11.39 20.03
CA GLY A 12 19.00 -11.60 20.17
C GLY A 12 18.09 -10.44 19.75
N LEU A 13 18.59 -9.38 19.13
CA LEU A 13 17.81 -8.16 18.85
C LEU A 13 17.92 -7.64 17.40
N VAL A 14 18.03 -8.55 16.42
CA VAL A 14 17.96 -8.17 14.99
C VAL A 14 16.91 -8.99 14.26
N LEU A 15 15.67 -8.91 14.73
CA LEU A 15 14.48 -9.28 13.95
C LEU A 15 13.41 -8.20 14.09
N ALA A 16 13.82 -6.92 14.15
CA ALA A 16 12.93 -5.86 13.69
C ALA A 16 12.83 -6.05 12.17
N GLY A 17 11.81 -6.81 11.77
CA GLY A 17 11.64 -7.28 10.41
C GLY A 17 11.79 -6.15 9.41
N CYS A 18 12.57 -6.40 8.37
CA CYS A 18 12.31 -5.79 7.08
C CYS A 18 10.93 -6.30 6.62
N GLU A 19 9.86 -5.81 7.22
CA GLU A 19 8.52 -5.95 6.65
C GLU A 19 8.61 -5.28 5.29
N ALA A 20 8.59 -6.08 4.24
CA ALA A 20 8.65 -5.59 2.88
C ALA A 20 7.44 -4.70 2.69
N LYS A 21 7.65 -3.38 2.69
CA LYS A 21 6.61 -2.41 2.35
C LYS A 21 5.97 -2.86 1.04
N SER A 22 4.68 -3.18 1.10
CA SER A 22 4.02 -3.85 -0.01
C SER A 22 4.20 -3.08 -1.33
N SER A 23 4.49 -3.83 -2.38
CA SER A 23 5.01 -3.31 -3.64
C SER A 23 4.12 -3.61 -4.84
N LEU A 24 4.16 -2.70 -5.81
CA LEU A 24 3.45 -2.84 -7.08
C LEU A 24 4.46 -2.73 -8.22
N ASP A 25 4.72 -3.84 -8.91
CA ASP A 25 5.72 -3.89 -9.97
C ASP A 25 5.37 -3.01 -11.16
N GLY A 26 6.39 -2.31 -11.69
CA GLY A 26 6.26 -1.38 -12.81
C GLY A 26 5.45 -0.12 -12.47
N SER A 27 5.24 0.17 -11.19
CA SER A 27 4.46 1.33 -10.77
C SER A 27 5.25 2.63 -10.76
N LYS A 28 4.54 3.73 -11.02
CA LYS A 28 4.98 5.07 -10.65
C LYS A 28 4.51 5.36 -9.23
N VAL A 29 5.42 5.88 -8.41
CA VAL A 29 5.17 6.23 -7.01
C VAL A 29 4.94 7.73 -6.89
N GLU A 30 3.88 8.12 -6.20
CA GLU A 30 3.53 9.50 -5.88
C GLU A 30 3.16 9.63 -4.41
N MET A 31 3.65 10.68 -3.75
CA MET A 31 3.23 11.00 -2.39
C MET A 31 2.04 11.95 -2.43
N MET A 32 0.94 11.57 -1.77
CA MET A 32 -0.27 12.37 -1.64
C MET A 32 -0.53 12.74 -0.18
N THR A 33 -1.07 13.94 0.06
CA THR A 33 -1.57 14.33 1.38
C THR A 33 -3.07 14.56 1.29
N VAL A 34 -3.84 13.80 2.07
CA VAL A 34 -5.30 13.90 2.13
C VAL A 34 -5.70 14.02 3.59
N GLU A 35 -6.44 15.07 3.93
CA GLU A 35 -6.86 15.37 5.32
C GLU A 35 -5.70 15.37 6.33
N GLY A 36 -4.55 15.93 5.92
CA GLY A 36 -3.32 15.97 6.74
C GLY A 36 -2.57 14.64 6.87
N ARG A 37 -3.03 13.57 6.21
CA ARG A 37 -2.41 12.24 6.24
C ARG A 37 -1.62 12.00 4.96
N LYS A 38 -0.43 11.45 5.11
CA LYS A 38 0.45 11.10 3.98
C LYS A 38 0.15 9.68 3.49
N PHE A 39 -0.03 9.57 2.19
CA PHE A 39 -0.20 8.33 1.47
C PHE A 39 0.85 8.23 0.38
N GLU A 40 1.31 7.02 0.15
CA GLU A 40 2.08 6.68 -1.02
C GLU A 40 1.17 5.94 -1.99
N VAL A 41 1.02 6.52 -3.17
CA VAL A 41 0.18 6.01 -4.24
C VAL A 41 1.07 5.41 -5.29
N ARG A 42 0.78 4.16 -5.66
CA ARG A 42 1.51 3.44 -6.69
C ARG A 42 0.53 3.06 -7.80
N LEU A 43 0.77 3.56 -9.01
CA LEU A 43 -0.08 3.28 -10.17
C LEU A 43 0.75 2.55 -11.24
N ALA A 44 0.25 1.42 -11.72
CA ALA A 44 0.86 0.65 -12.81
C ALA A 44 -0.19 0.26 -13.85
N GLY A 45 0.19 0.19 -15.12
CA GLY A 45 -0.63 -0.48 -16.14
C GLY A 45 -0.61 -2.00 -15.97
N THR A 46 -1.61 -2.67 -16.54
CA THR A 46 -1.62 -4.15 -16.64
C THR A 46 -1.04 -4.67 -17.96
N GLY A 47 -0.69 -3.77 -18.89
CA GLY A 47 -0.37 -4.11 -20.28
C GLY A 47 -1.60 -4.16 -21.19
N THR A 48 -2.81 -4.14 -20.63
CA THR A 48 -4.07 -3.97 -21.39
C THR A 48 -4.42 -2.47 -21.47
N PRO A 49 -4.86 -1.95 -22.63
CA PRO A 49 -5.32 -0.57 -22.73
C PRO A 49 -6.42 -0.23 -21.73
N ASP A 50 -6.30 0.97 -21.13
CA ASP A 50 -7.24 1.52 -20.14
C ASP A 50 -7.41 0.70 -18.83
N ASP A 51 -6.51 -0.25 -18.55
CA ASP A 51 -6.57 -1.10 -17.35
C ASP A 51 -5.33 -0.92 -16.46
N TYR A 52 -5.60 -0.69 -15.17
CA TYR A 52 -4.63 -0.21 -14.21
C TYR A 52 -4.74 -0.95 -12.88
N ARG A 53 -3.58 -1.15 -12.24
CA ARG A 53 -3.44 -1.54 -10.84
C ARG A 53 -3.04 -0.32 -10.03
N LEU A 54 -3.65 -0.16 -8.88
CA LEU A 54 -3.44 0.95 -7.96
C LEU A 54 -3.27 0.42 -6.56
N MET A 55 -2.25 0.92 -5.90
CA MET A 55 -1.99 0.64 -4.49
C MET A 55 -1.90 1.95 -3.72
N VAL A 56 -2.61 2.03 -2.60
CA VAL A 56 -2.55 3.14 -1.65
C VAL A 56 -1.95 2.60 -0.36
N VAL A 57 -0.72 3.02 -0.07
CA VAL A 57 0.04 2.64 1.12
C VAL A 57 0.00 3.79 2.10
N ARG A 58 -0.34 3.50 3.36
CA ARG A 58 -0.24 4.51 4.41
C ARG A 58 1.23 4.78 4.72
N ALA A 59 1.66 6.04 4.71
CA ALA A 59 3.07 6.39 4.89
C ALA A 59 3.53 6.43 6.37
N THR A 60 2.65 6.10 7.31
CA THR A 60 2.91 6.12 8.76
C THR A 60 2.40 4.84 9.41
N LEU A 61 3.09 4.38 10.46
CA LEU A 61 2.72 3.21 11.25
C LEU A 61 1.39 3.45 11.99
N VAL A 62 0.52 2.44 12.04
CA VAL A 62 -0.73 2.44 12.83
C VAL A 62 -0.65 1.31 13.84
N ILE A 63 -0.95 1.61 15.11
CA ILE A 63 -1.15 0.61 16.14
C ILE A 63 -2.65 0.43 16.31
N ASN A 64 -3.15 -0.81 16.24
CA ASN A 64 -4.58 -1.16 16.33
C ASN A 64 -5.45 -0.38 15.32
N PRO A 65 -5.25 -0.59 14.00
CA PRO A 65 -6.03 0.11 12.99
C PRO A 65 -7.52 -0.25 13.08
N ASP A 66 -8.37 0.78 12.99
CA ASP A 66 -9.76 0.58 12.60
C ASP A 66 -9.79 0.27 11.09
N VAL A 67 -10.00 -1.01 10.78
CA VAL A 67 -9.89 -1.57 9.43
C VAL A 67 -10.87 -0.91 8.46
N GLU A 68 -12.12 -0.68 8.89
CA GLU A 68 -13.15 -0.08 8.04
C GLU A 68 -12.87 1.40 7.78
N ALA A 69 -12.38 2.10 8.80
CA ALA A 69 -11.99 3.49 8.66
C ALA A 69 -10.75 3.65 7.75
N GLU A 70 -9.74 2.76 7.86
CA GLU A 70 -8.57 2.76 6.97
C GLU A 70 -8.97 2.40 5.53
N ARG A 71 -9.83 1.41 5.32
CA ARG A 71 -10.40 1.09 4.00
C ARG A 71 -11.09 2.30 3.39
N THR A 72 -11.99 2.94 4.12
CA THR A 72 -12.76 4.10 3.63
C THR A 72 -11.83 5.23 3.19
N ARG A 73 -10.80 5.54 3.99
CA ARG A 73 -9.81 6.56 3.67
C ARG A 73 -8.99 6.22 2.44
N ALA A 74 -8.48 4.99 2.37
CA ALA A 74 -7.67 4.55 1.25
C ALA A 74 -8.49 4.48 -0.04
N GLN A 75 -9.77 4.10 0.02
CA GLN A 75 -10.71 4.18 -1.10
C GLN A 75 -10.95 5.62 -1.56
N ALA A 76 -11.04 6.61 -0.65
CA ALA A 76 -11.19 8.01 -1.02
C ALA A 76 -9.96 8.53 -1.80
N VAL A 77 -8.75 8.19 -1.34
CA VAL A 77 -7.50 8.48 -2.07
C VAL A 77 -7.52 7.78 -3.43
N ALA A 78 -7.90 6.50 -3.47
CA ALA A 78 -7.94 5.74 -4.71
C ALA A 78 -8.91 6.35 -5.75
N ARG A 79 -10.09 6.81 -5.32
CA ARG A 79 -11.06 7.49 -6.20
C ARG A 79 -10.47 8.73 -6.86
N GLN A 80 -9.78 9.59 -6.11
CA GLN A 80 -9.12 10.76 -6.70
C GLN A 80 -8.09 10.38 -7.77
N VAL A 81 -7.33 9.30 -7.53
CA VAL A 81 -6.34 8.80 -8.49
C VAL A 81 -7.01 8.20 -9.72
N MET A 82 -8.11 7.45 -9.55
CA MET A 82 -8.90 6.89 -10.65
C MET A 82 -9.53 7.98 -11.52
N ASP A 83 -10.16 8.97 -10.90
CA ASP A 83 -10.78 10.12 -11.59
C ASP A 83 -9.74 10.87 -12.46
N ARG A 84 -8.55 11.11 -11.90
CA ARG A 84 -7.42 11.74 -12.60
C ARG A 84 -6.88 10.87 -13.73
N THR A 85 -6.71 9.58 -13.49
CA THR A 85 -6.20 8.61 -14.49
C THR A 85 -7.16 8.48 -15.67
N CYS A 86 -8.46 8.37 -15.39
CA CYS A 86 -9.49 8.25 -16.40
C CYS A 86 -9.91 9.57 -17.03
N LYS A 87 -9.37 10.71 -16.56
CA LYS A 87 -9.62 12.06 -17.09
C LYS A 87 -11.11 12.40 -17.09
N GLY A 88 -11.81 12.05 -16.02
CA GLY A 88 -13.26 12.26 -15.88
C GLY A 88 -14.14 11.25 -16.63
N ARG A 89 -13.57 10.30 -17.39
CA ARG A 89 -14.34 9.15 -17.89
C ARG A 89 -14.79 8.27 -16.73
N ARG A 90 -15.91 7.55 -16.92
CA ARG A 90 -16.35 6.53 -15.96
C ARG A 90 -15.29 5.43 -15.85
N TYR A 91 -15.27 4.72 -14.74
CA TYR A 91 -14.42 3.54 -14.54
C TYR A 91 -15.18 2.44 -13.83
N GLN A 92 -14.70 1.22 -14.02
CA GLN A 92 -15.16 0.03 -13.32
C GLN A 92 -14.02 -0.52 -12.47
N VAL A 93 -14.27 -0.68 -11.17
CA VAL A 93 -13.38 -1.42 -10.27
C VAL A 93 -13.61 -2.91 -10.48
N THR A 94 -12.54 -3.65 -10.73
CA THR A 94 -12.56 -5.10 -10.98
C THR A 94 -11.97 -5.90 -9.82
N GLU A 95 -11.12 -5.28 -9.00
CA GLU A 95 -10.56 -5.85 -7.78
C GLU A 95 -10.53 -4.77 -6.68
N ASP A 96 -10.90 -5.12 -5.44
CA ASP A 96 -10.88 -4.25 -4.25
C ASP A 96 -10.42 -5.09 -3.04
N ASN A 97 -9.18 -4.87 -2.61
CA ASN A 97 -8.55 -5.64 -1.56
C ASN A 97 -7.86 -4.73 -0.55
N LEU A 98 -7.92 -5.11 0.72
CA LEU A 98 -7.12 -4.50 1.79
C LEU A 98 -6.06 -5.50 2.23
N VAL A 99 -4.79 -5.13 2.07
CA VAL A 99 -3.61 -5.91 2.42
C VAL A 99 -3.04 -5.38 3.74
N ASP A 100 -2.65 -6.29 4.63
CA ASP A 100 -2.10 -5.98 5.96
C ASP A 100 -3.00 -5.07 6.82
N ASN A 101 -4.32 -5.10 6.58
CA ASN A 101 -5.35 -4.29 7.24
C ASN A 101 -5.23 -2.76 7.06
N VAL A 102 -4.27 -2.27 6.28
CA VAL A 102 -4.01 -0.82 6.13
C VAL A 102 -3.69 -0.38 4.70
N ASN A 103 -3.23 -1.28 3.83
CA ASN A 103 -2.83 -0.96 2.47
C ASN A 103 -3.93 -1.35 1.50
N TYR A 104 -4.40 -0.43 0.69
CA TYR A 104 -5.49 -0.70 -0.24
C TYR A 104 -4.93 -1.01 -1.63
N HIS A 105 -5.36 -2.12 -2.21
CA HIS A 105 -5.02 -2.53 -3.57
C HIS A 105 -6.31 -2.64 -4.40
N THR A 106 -6.32 -2.00 -5.56
CA THR A 106 -7.45 -2.05 -6.48
C THR A 106 -6.99 -2.18 -7.92
N ARG A 107 -7.79 -2.86 -8.73
CA ARG A 107 -7.67 -2.86 -10.19
C ARG A 107 -8.91 -2.19 -10.76
N PHE A 108 -8.70 -1.33 -11.76
CA PHE A 108 -9.79 -0.61 -12.38
C PHE A 108 -9.54 -0.41 -13.87
N ARG A 109 -10.64 -0.31 -14.61
CA ARG A 109 -10.64 -0.04 -16.04
C ARG A 109 -11.36 1.27 -16.33
N CYS A 110 -10.72 2.17 -17.07
CA CYS A 110 -11.40 3.34 -17.61
C CYS A 110 -12.35 2.91 -18.73
N LEU A 111 -13.59 3.37 -18.66
CA LEU A 111 -14.62 3.12 -19.67
C LEU A 111 -14.54 4.19 -20.75
N THR A 112 -14.99 3.84 -21.95
CA THR A 112 -15.04 4.74 -23.10
C THR A 112 -16.24 5.68 -23.03
#